data_AF-A0A024VQ06-F1
#
_entry.id   AF-A0A024VQ06-F1
#
_cell.length_a   1.000
_cell.length_b   1.000
_cell.length_c   1.000
_cell.angle_alpha   90.00
_cell.angle_beta   90.00
_cell.angle_gamma   90.00
#
_symmetry.space_group_name_H-M   'P 1'
#
loop_
_entity.id
_entity.type
_entity.pdbx_description
1 polymer ?
#
loop_
_entity_poly.entity_id
_entity_poly.type
_entity_poly.pdbx_seq_one_letter_code
_entity_poly.pdbx_strand_id
1 'polypeptide(L)'
;MIIWFIQPTIFYIIFILARNIQCTYKGDNINEIKSILDNDELYNSLSNLENLLLQTLEQDELKIPIMKGDLDKYLNMSNFKILNELNADGAEKPYIIPTSNCSANDIVKYEHTLKTQITLEYKPEISDMLKRKNIVVRTLKIIKFMQTPMSAYKNTNNIKQSLLEMNKLFTNKEKKLNEHTINALRLRDRIFNTNNLTHRSIKKGISTYMPIDTKSDIIDYDDLLFTNHPSIELMENLDKLANYYHIGIFNMIGSHYIGNVLY
;
A
#
# COMPACT_ATOMS: atom_id res chain seq x y z
N MET A 1 48.58 -12.23 47.99
CA MET A 1 47.66 -13.26 47.47
C MET A 1 46.21 -12.78 47.29
N ILE A 2 45.69 -11.89 48.13
CA ILE A 2 44.26 -11.46 48.08
C ILE A 2 43.92 -10.64 46.82
N ILE A 3 44.83 -9.79 46.33
CA ILE A 3 44.58 -8.89 45.18
C ILE A 3 44.44 -9.63 43.84
N TRP A 4 45.10 -10.80 43.70
CA TRP A 4 45.07 -11.59 42.45
C TRP A 4 43.74 -12.32 42.21
N PHE A 5 42.93 -12.54 43.24
CA PHE A 5 41.59 -13.16 43.13
C PHE A 5 40.47 -12.13 42.93
N ILE A 6 40.70 -10.87 43.29
CA ILE A 6 39.69 -9.80 43.20
C ILE A 6 39.49 -9.34 41.75
N GLN A 7 40.56 -9.28 40.94
CA GLN A 7 40.45 -8.93 39.52
C GLN A 7 39.58 -9.88 38.68
N PRO A 8 39.79 -11.22 38.72
CA PRO A 8 38.99 -12.14 37.91
C PRO A 8 37.53 -12.24 38.36
N THR A 9 37.24 -12.05 39.66
CA THR A 9 35.87 -12.04 40.18
C THR A 9 35.09 -10.80 39.76
N ILE A 10 35.71 -9.62 39.76
CA ILE A 10 35.10 -8.39 39.23
C ILE A 10 34.80 -8.52 37.73
N PHE A 11 35.75 -9.04 36.93
CA PHE A 11 35.52 -9.29 35.50
C PHE A 11 34.38 -10.28 35.24
N TYR A 12 34.27 -11.33 36.05
CA TYR A 12 33.18 -12.31 35.95
C TYR A 12 31.82 -11.69 36.26
N ILE A 13 31.73 -10.85 37.29
CA ILE A 13 30.49 -10.12 37.66
C ILE A 13 30.09 -9.13 36.56
N ILE A 14 31.05 -8.37 36.01
CA ILE A 14 30.80 -7.45 34.89
C ILE A 14 30.33 -8.22 33.66
N PHE A 15 30.91 -9.37 33.36
CA PHE A 15 30.51 -10.20 32.23
C PHE A 15 29.09 -10.74 32.39
N ILE A 16 28.70 -11.19 33.59
CA ILE A 16 27.32 -11.62 33.88
C ILE A 16 26.34 -10.45 33.78
N LEU A 17 26.68 -9.28 34.32
CA LEU A 17 25.84 -8.09 34.24
C LEU A 17 25.67 -7.62 32.79
N ALA A 18 26.75 -7.56 32.01
CA ALA A 18 26.67 -7.21 30.59
C ALA A 18 25.83 -8.22 29.80
N ARG A 19 25.96 -9.52 30.09
CA ARG A 19 25.15 -10.57 29.45
C ARG A 19 23.68 -10.48 29.84
N ASN A 20 23.38 -10.18 31.10
CA ASN A 20 22.02 -9.97 31.57
C ASN A 20 21.38 -8.72 30.94
N ILE A 21 22.10 -7.60 30.90
CA ILE A 21 21.62 -6.35 30.26
C ILE A 21 21.29 -6.60 28.79
N GLN A 22 22.19 -7.27 28.06
CA GLN A 22 21.95 -7.62 26.65
C GLN A 22 20.78 -8.60 26.46
N CYS A 23 20.55 -9.51 27.42
CA CYS A 23 19.39 -10.41 27.42
C CYS A 23 18.06 -9.69 27.74
N THR A 24 18.05 -8.71 28.67
CA THR A 24 16.86 -7.89 28.96
C THR A 24 16.44 -7.05 27.75
N TYR A 25 17.37 -6.31 27.13
CA TYR A 25 17.07 -5.53 25.92
C TYR A 25 16.55 -6.39 24.75
N LYS A 26 17.07 -7.62 24.61
CA LYS A 26 16.61 -8.55 23.57
C LYS A 26 15.20 -9.11 23.87
N GLY A 27 14.86 -9.30 25.14
CA GLY A 27 13.52 -9.67 25.57
C GLY A 27 12.51 -8.54 25.35
N ASP A 28 12.90 -7.31 25.67
CA ASP A 28 12.03 -6.13 25.56
C ASP A 28 11.63 -5.85 24.11
N ASN A 29 12.57 -5.90 23.15
CA ASN A 29 12.27 -5.70 21.73
C ASN A 29 11.32 -6.79 21.16
N ILE A 30 11.47 -8.04 21.61
CA ILE A 30 10.58 -9.14 21.19
C ILE A 30 9.19 -8.93 21.78
N ASN A 31 9.10 -8.47 23.03
CA ASN A 31 7.85 -8.17 23.71
C ASN A 31 7.14 -6.98 23.05
N GLU A 32 7.86 -5.95 22.60
CA GLU A 32 7.30 -4.84 21.83
C GLU A 32 6.71 -5.30 20.50
N ILE A 33 7.46 -6.07 19.70
CA ILE A 33 6.92 -6.63 18.45
C ILE A 33 5.71 -7.51 18.72
N LYS A 34 5.77 -8.33 19.77
CA LYS A 34 4.65 -9.17 20.19
C LYS A 34 3.46 -8.32 20.63
N SER A 35 3.66 -7.17 21.27
CA SER A 35 2.57 -6.26 21.67
C SER A 35 1.83 -5.62 20.49
N ILE A 36 2.41 -5.66 19.29
CA ILE A 36 1.77 -5.24 18.04
C ILE A 36 1.09 -6.44 17.36
N LEU A 37 1.79 -7.59 17.25
CA LEU A 37 1.31 -8.76 16.52
C LEU A 37 0.25 -9.59 17.27
N ASP A 38 0.39 -9.70 18.58
CA ASP A 38 -0.46 -10.50 19.49
C ASP A 38 -1.44 -9.62 20.26
N ASN A 39 -1.88 -8.53 19.64
CA ASN A 39 -2.80 -7.58 20.25
C ASN A 39 -4.25 -7.93 19.87
N ASP A 40 -4.90 -8.75 20.70
CA ASP A 40 -6.28 -9.18 20.45
C ASP A 40 -7.27 -8.00 20.47
N GLU A 41 -7.05 -6.98 21.29
CA GLU A 41 -7.92 -5.79 21.35
C GLU A 41 -7.87 -5.00 20.05
N LEU A 42 -6.65 -4.74 19.54
CA LEU A 42 -6.43 -4.10 18.25
C LEU A 42 -7.01 -4.95 17.11
N TYR A 43 -6.76 -6.26 17.12
CA TYR A 43 -7.26 -7.16 16.08
C TYR A 43 -8.79 -7.13 16.00
N ASN A 44 -9.47 -7.27 17.14
CA ASN A 44 -10.92 -7.24 17.21
C ASN A 44 -11.48 -5.87 16.79
N SER A 45 -10.82 -4.78 17.18
CA SER A 45 -11.20 -3.42 16.77
C SER A 45 -11.08 -3.23 15.25
N LEU A 46 -9.98 -3.73 14.66
CA LEU A 46 -9.77 -3.71 13.21
C LEU A 46 -10.81 -4.56 12.47
N SER A 47 -11.15 -5.75 12.98
CA SER A 47 -12.18 -6.61 12.41
C SER A 47 -13.58 -5.99 12.49
N ASN A 48 -13.91 -5.31 13.60
CA ASN A 48 -15.17 -4.58 13.71
C ASN A 48 -15.23 -3.43 12.71
N LEU A 49 -14.15 -2.67 12.57
CA LEU A 49 -14.06 -1.58 11.58
C LEU A 49 -14.17 -2.12 10.15
N GLU A 50 -13.48 -3.23 9.84
CA GLU A 50 -13.59 -3.91 8.55
C GLU A 50 -15.06 -4.23 8.21
N ASN A 51 -15.79 -4.86 9.15
CA ASN A 51 -17.20 -5.20 8.94
C ASN A 51 -18.07 -3.98 8.69
N LEU A 52 -17.85 -2.88 9.42
CA LEU A 52 -18.57 -1.62 9.21
C LEU A 52 -18.28 -1.01 7.83
N LEU A 53 -17.02 -1.06 7.38
CA LEU A 53 -16.65 -0.57 6.04
C LEU A 53 -17.26 -1.43 4.94
N LEU A 54 -17.28 -2.76 5.09
CA LEU A 54 -17.92 -3.67 4.14
C LEU A 54 -19.42 -3.44 4.06
N GLN A 55 -20.11 -3.26 5.20
CA GLN A 55 -21.53 -2.90 5.23
C GLN A 55 -21.79 -1.55 4.56
N THR A 56 -20.91 -0.57 4.79
CA THR A 56 -21.00 0.75 4.14
C THR A 56 -20.87 0.63 2.62
N LEU A 57 -19.94 -0.20 2.12
CA LEU A 57 -19.76 -0.44 0.69
C LEU A 57 -20.94 -1.18 0.04
N GLU A 58 -21.60 -2.07 0.79
CA GLU A 58 -22.77 -2.80 0.31
C GLU A 58 -24.00 -1.89 0.19
N GLN A 59 -24.19 -0.99 1.15
CA GLN A 59 -25.30 -0.04 1.20
C GLN A 59 -25.05 1.25 0.39
N ASP A 60 -23.84 1.44 -0.14
CA ASP A 60 -23.43 2.63 -0.87
C ASP A 60 -24.37 2.92 -2.06
N GLU A 61 -24.75 4.18 -2.26
CA GLU A 61 -25.59 4.60 -3.38
C GLU A 61 -24.84 4.46 -4.72
N LEU A 62 -23.51 4.63 -4.73
CA LEU A 62 -22.70 4.44 -5.93
C LEU A 62 -22.39 2.97 -6.17
N LYS A 63 -23.07 2.33 -7.12
CA LYS A 63 -22.87 0.90 -7.47
C LYS A 63 -21.69 0.66 -8.43
N ILE A 64 -20.50 1.07 -8.00
CA ILE A 64 -19.22 0.86 -8.69
C ILE A 64 -18.23 0.08 -7.80
N PRO A 65 -17.26 -0.68 -8.35
CA PRO A 65 -17.05 -0.86 -9.77
C PRO A 65 -17.98 -1.89 -10.41
N ILE A 66 -18.38 -1.59 -11.64
CA ILE A 66 -19.22 -2.41 -12.50
C ILE A 66 -18.35 -3.50 -13.13
N MET A 67 -18.86 -4.72 -13.20
CA MET A 67 -18.20 -5.83 -13.86
C MET A 67 -18.27 -5.63 -15.39
N LYS A 68 -17.14 -5.27 -16.00
CA LYS A 68 -16.99 -5.08 -17.46
C LYS A 68 -15.69 -5.73 -17.94
N GLY A 69 -15.71 -6.32 -19.14
CA GLY A 69 -14.52 -6.83 -19.82
C GLY A 69 -13.81 -7.96 -19.06
N ASP A 70 -12.48 -7.98 -19.14
CA ASP A 70 -11.58 -9.01 -18.57
C ASP A 70 -11.35 -8.89 -17.04
N LEU A 71 -12.29 -8.28 -16.31
CA LEU A 71 -12.13 -8.05 -14.88
C LEU A 71 -12.12 -9.35 -14.07
N ASP A 72 -12.82 -10.37 -14.56
CA ASP A 72 -12.85 -11.75 -14.07
C ASP A 72 -11.48 -12.45 -14.11
N LYS A 73 -10.62 -12.07 -15.05
CA LYS A 73 -9.23 -12.55 -15.11
C LYS A 73 -8.32 -11.82 -14.13
N TYR A 74 -8.65 -10.56 -13.81
CA TYR A 74 -7.83 -9.72 -12.93
C TYR A 74 -8.09 -9.98 -11.44
N LEU A 75 -9.37 -10.06 -11.08
CA LEU A 75 -9.86 -10.27 -9.72
C LEU A 75 -10.28 -11.73 -9.52
N ASN A 76 -9.90 -12.30 -8.37
CA ASN A 76 -10.44 -13.61 -7.99
C ASN A 76 -11.89 -13.47 -7.52
N MET A 77 -12.85 -13.65 -8.45
CA MET A 77 -14.28 -13.42 -8.19
C MET A 77 -14.87 -14.26 -7.05
N SER A 78 -14.26 -15.39 -6.69
CA SER A 78 -14.70 -16.19 -5.52
C SER A 78 -14.58 -15.45 -4.18
N ASN A 79 -13.72 -14.44 -4.11
CA ASN A 79 -13.52 -13.61 -2.92
C ASN A 79 -14.47 -12.40 -2.88
N PHE A 80 -15.21 -12.12 -3.95
CA PHE A 80 -16.06 -10.94 -4.07
C PHE A 80 -17.54 -11.32 -4.11
N LYS A 81 -18.40 -10.39 -3.68
CA LYS A 81 -19.85 -10.50 -3.84
C LYS A 81 -20.25 -9.77 -5.12
N ILE A 82 -20.96 -10.46 -6.01
CA ILE A 82 -21.53 -9.89 -7.23
C ILE A 82 -22.99 -9.56 -6.96
N LEU A 83 -23.38 -8.31 -7.20
CA LEU A 83 -24.75 -7.82 -7.09
C LEU A 83 -25.18 -7.23 -8.42
N ASN A 84 -26.47 -7.32 -8.74
CA ASN A 84 -27.02 -6.78 -9.99
C ASN A 84 -27.90 -5.57 -9.68
N GLU A 85 -27.71 -4.49 -10.45
CA GLU A 85 -28.60 -3.34 -10.48
C GLU A 85 -29.30 -3.27 -11.84
N LEU A 86 -30.58 -2.88 -11.87
CA LEU A 86 -31.29 -2.68 -13.13
C LEU A 86 -31.05 -1.25 -13.61
N ASN A 87 -30.57 -1.10 -14.85
CA ASN A 87 -30.50 0.19 -15.50
C ASN A 87 -31.90 0.74 -15.82
N ALA A 88 -31.97 2.02 -16.18
CA ALA A 88 -33.20 2.66 -16.67
C ALA A 88 -33.82 1.91 -17.87
N ASP A 89 -33.00 1.23 -18.67
CA ASP A 89 -33.41 0.43 -19.82
C ASP A 89 -33.78 -1.03 -19.47
N GLY A 90 -33.78 -1.40 -18.18
CA GLY A 90 -34.07 -2.75 -17.70
C GLY A 90 -32.93 -3.76 -17.85
N ALA A 91 -31.77 -3.33 -18.37
CA ALA A 91 -30.58 -4.17 -18.48
C ALA A 91 -29.87 -4.35 -17.12
N GLU A 92 -29.45 -5.57 -16.80
CA GLU A 92 -28.68 -5.86 -15.59
C GLU A 92 -27.26 -5.30 -15.69
N LYS A 93 -26.87 -4.55 -14.66
CA LYS A 93 -25.55 -3.98 -14.47
C LYS A 93 -24.91 -4.64 -13.25
N PRO A 94 -24.16 -5.74 -13.43
CA PRO A 94 -23.48 -6.40 -12.33
C PRO A 94 -22.36 -5.50 -11.78
N TYR A 95 -22.28 -5.37 -10.47
CA TYR A 95 -21.21 -4.66 -9.76
C TYR A 95 -20.64 -5.53 -8.64
N ILE A 96 -19.42 -5.22 -8.24
CA ILE A 96 -18.65 -6.03 -7.30
C ILE A 96 -18.42 -5.31 -5.97
N ILE A 97 -18.54 -6.05 -4.88
CA ILE A 97 -18.23 -5.60 -3.52
C ILE A 97 -17.24 -6.57 -2.88
N PRO A 98 -16.21 -6.07 -2.17
CA PRO A 98 -15.30 -6.92 -1.40
C PRO A 98 -16.03 -7.70 -0.30
N THR A 99 -15.53 -8.88 0.06
CA THR A 99 -16.02 -9.62 1.24
C THR A 99 -14.92 -9.72 2.29
N SER A 100 -15.25 -10.24 3.47
CA SER A 100 -14.27 -10.53 4.53
C SER A 100 -13.16 -11.48 4.07
N ASN A 101 -13.43 -12.31 3.06
CA ASN A 101 -12.48 -13.29 2.51
C ASN A 101 -11.41 -12.65 1.61
N CYS A 102 -11.57 -11.38 1.21
CA CYS A 102 -10.59 -10.68 0.40
C CYS A 102 -9.26 -10.53 1.15
N SER A 103 -8.17 -10.89 0.46
CA SER A 103 -6.81 -10.60 0.92
C SER A 103 -6.44 -9.12 0.72
N ALA A 104 -5.35 -8.67 1.34
CA ALA A 104 -4.83 -7.31 1.13
C ALA A 104 -4.58 -7.02 -0.37
N ASN A 105 -4.03 -7.99 -1.10
CA ASN A 105 -3.79 -7.87 -2.54
C ASN A 105 -5.09 -7.82 -3.36
N ASP A 106 -6.13 -8.54 -2.95
CA ASP A 106 -7.45 -8.45 -3.61
C ASP A 106 -8.03 -7.04 -3.46
N ILE A 107 -7.89 -6.41 -2.28
CA ILE A 107 -8.34 -5.03 -2.07
C ILE A 107 -7.51 -4.03 -2.89
N VAL A 108 -6.20 -4.23 -3.04
CA VAL A 108 -5.36 -3.39 -3.93
C VAL A 108 -5.88 -3.44 -5.36
N LYS A 109 -6.14 -4.64 -5.89
CA LYS A 109 -6.68 -4.80 -7.24
C LYS A 109 -8.09 -4.21 -7.38
N TYR A 110 -8.91 -4.35 -6.34
CA TYR A 110 -10.23 -3.72 -6.29
C TYR A 110 -10.13 -2.19 -6.33
N GLU A 111 -9.19 -1.59 -5.59
CA GLU A 111 -8.94 -0.15 -5.62
C GLU A 111 -8.49 0.34 -7.00
N HIS A 112 -7.63 -0.40 -7.71
CA HIS A 112 -7.26 -0.08 -9.10
C HIS A 112 -8.49 -0.06 -10.01
N THR A 113 -9.32 -1.09 -9.92
CA THR A 113 -10.55 -1.18 -10.69
C THR A 113 -11.48 -0.01 -10.40
N LEU A 114 -11.66 0.31 -9.11
CA LEU A 114 -12.48 1.43 -8.68
C LEU A 114 -11.95 2.75 -9.21
N LYS A 115 -10.65 3.02 -9.11
CA LYS A 115 -10.01 4.25 -9.59
C LYS A 115 -10.22 4.45 -11.08
N THR A 116 -10.04 3.41 -11.89
CA THR A 116 -10.32 3.43 -13.33
C THR A 116 -11.74 3.89 -13.61
N GLN A 117 -12.73 3.37 -12.88
CA GLN A 117 -14.13 3.76 -13.07
C GLN A 117 -14.47 5.14 -12.51
N ILE A 118 -13.88 5.53 -11.37
CA ILE A 118 -14.02 6.88 -10.83
C ILE A 118 -13.56 7.91 -11.85
N THR A 119 -12.44 7.68 -12.54
CA THR A 119 -11.92 8.59 -13.57
C THR A 119 -12.83 8.64 -14.79
N LEU A 120 -13.40 7.51 -15.22
CA LEU A 120 -14.28 7.45 -16.39
C LEU A 120 -15.68 8.02 -16.14
N GLU A 121 -16.22 7.89 -14.93
CA GLU A 121 -17.58 8.30 -14.58
C GLU A 121 -17.62 9.62 -13.79
N TYR A 122 -16.48 10.31 -13.67
CA TYR A 122 -16.39 11.53 -12.88
C TYR A 122 -17.37 12.59 -13.37
N LYS A 123 -18.16 13.13 -12.44
CA LYS A 123 -18.93 14.34 -12.62
C LYS A 123 -18.87 15.19 -11.35
N PRO A 124 -18.85 16.53 -11.45
CA PRO A 124 -18.79 17.41 -10.28
C PRO A 124 -19.89 17.11 -9.25
N GLU A 125 -21.10 16.75 -9.68
CA GLU A 125 -22.27 16.51 -8.83
C GLU A 125 -22.11 15.29 -7.91
N ILE A 126 -21.40 14.25 -8.36
CA ILE A 126 -21.16 13.02 -7.60
C ILE A 126 -19.75 12.96 -6.98
N SER A 127 -18.96 14.03 -7.16
CA SER A 127 -17.54 14.06 -6.79
C SER A 127 -17.31 13.75 -5.30
N ASP A 128 -18.17 14.23 -4.41
CA ASP A 128 -18.07 13.98 -2.97
C ASP A 128 -18.32 12.51 -2.61
N MET A 129 -19.26 11.86 -3.29
CA MET A 129 -19.54 10.43 -3.09
C MET A 129 -18.37 9.58 -3.59
N LEU A 130 -17.80 9.92 -4.76
CA LEU A 130 -16.60 9.25 -5.31
C LEU A 130 -15.40 9.39 -4.36
N LYS A 131 -15.17 10.59 -3.81
CA LYS A 131 -14.10 10.83 -2.82
C LYS A 131 -14.31 10.02 -1.55
N ARG A 132 -15.53 10.01 -0.99
CA ARG A 132 -15.85 9.21 0.22
C ARG A 132 -15.61 7.73 -0.02
N LYS A 133 -16.07 7.19 -1.16
CA LYS A 133 -15.86 5.79 -1.52
C LYS A 133 -14.38 5.44 -1.65
N ASN A 134 -13.58 6.29 -2.29
CA ASN A 134 -12.13 6.10 -2.41
C ASN A 134 -11.45 6.05 -1.02
N ILE A 135 -11.85 6.93 -0.10
CA ILE A 135 -11.35 6.93 1.28
C ILE A 135 -11.73 5.64 2.01
N VAL A 136 -12.98 5.19 1.92
CA VAL A 136 -13.45 3.94 2.55
C VAL A 136 -12.63 2.73 2.06
N VAL A 137 -12.44 2.61 0.75
CA VAL A 137 -11.66 1.50 0.16
C VAL A 137 -10.19 1.58 0.56
N ARG A 138 -9.61 2.78 0.61
CA ARG A 138 -8.24 2.99 1.08
C ARG A 138 -8.07 2.59 2.54
N THR A 139 -9.04 2.92 3.41
CA THR A 139 -9.05 2.50 4.82
C THR A 139 -9.16 0.98 4.94
N LEU A 140 -10.06 0.36 4.17
CA LEU A 140 -10.20 -1.10 4.12
C LEU A 140 -8.88 -1.78 3.72
N LYS A 141 -8.18 -1.22 2.73
CA LYS A 141 -6.85 -1.68 2.33
C LYS A 141 -5.89 -1.64 3.51
N ILE A 142 -5.74 -0.50 4.18
CA ILE A 142 -4.82 -0.33 5.32
C ILE A 142 -5.12 -1.36 6.43
N ILE A 143 -6.40 -1.57 6.75
CA ILE A 143 -6.82 -2.57 7.75
C ILE A 143 -6.37 -3.97 7.35
N LYS A 144 -6.57 -4.38 6.09
CA LYS A 144 -6.13 -5.69 5.61
C LYS A 144 -4.61 -5.84 5.69
N PHE A 145 -3.85 -4.79 5.39
CA PHE A 145 -2.40 -4.79 5.56
C PHE A 145 -2.01 -5.00 7.04
N MET A 146 -2.72 -4.38 7.98
CA MET A 146 -2.45 -4.51 9.43
C MET A 146 -2.82 -5.88 9.97
N GLN A 147 -3.98 -6.41 9.58
CA GLN A 147 -4.46 -7.72 10.01
C GLN A 147 -3.63 -8.87 9.43
N THR A 148 -2.93 -8.70 8.31
CA THR A 148 -2.15 -9.77 7.67
C THR A 148 -1.07 -10.36 8.60
N PRO A 149 -0.11 -9.57 9.13
CA PRO A 149 0.87 -10.10 10.07
C PRO A 149 0.25 -10.58 11.38
N MET A 150 -0.80 -9.91 11.89
CA MET A 150 -1.48 -10.33 13.14
C MET A 150 -2.14 -11.71 12.99
N SER A 151 -2.83 -11.94 11.87
CA SER A 151 -3.48 -13.23 11.57
C SER A 151 -2.43 -14.34 11.37
N ALA A 152 -1.33 -14.02 10.67
CA ALA A 152 -0.22 -14.96 10.51
C ALA A 152 0.40 -15.34 11.86
N TYR A 153 0.52 -14.39 12.78
CA TYR A 153 1.02 -14.66 14.13
C TYR A 153 0.06 -15.54 14.91
N LYS A 154 -1.24 -15.21 14.93
CA LYS A 154 -2.28 -15.99 15.63
C LYS A 154 -2.36 -17.46 15.16
N ASN A 155 -2.06 -17.70 13.88
CA ASN A 155 -2.07 -19.05 13.31
C ASN A 155 -0.78 -19.84 13.56
N THR A 156 0.37 -19.17 13.65
CA THR A 156 1.69 -19.83 13.66
C THR A 156 2.47 -19.67 14.96
N ASN A 157 2.05 -18.75 15.82
CA ASN A 157 2.78 -18.24 16.99
C ASN A 157 4.23 -17.84 16.71
N ASN A 158 4.55 -17.49 15.46
CA ASN A 158 5.91 -17.25 14.99
C ASN A 158 6.06 -15.84 14.41
N ILE A 159 6.80 -14.99 15.13
CA ILE A 159 7.07 -13.60 14.74
C ILE A 159 7.75 -13.54 13.37
N LYS A 160 8.77 -14.36 13.13
CA LYS A 160 9.52 -14.36 11.86
C LYS A 160 8.61 -14.68 10.69
N GLN A 161 7.74 -15.66 10.84
CA GLN A 161 6.81 -16.04 9.79
C GLN A 161 5.78 -14.94 9.50
N SER A 162 5.30 -14.27 10.54
CA SER A 162 4.37 -13.14 10.45
C SER A 162 4.97 -11.95 9.69
N LEU A 163 6.22 -11.59 10.01
CA LEU A 163 6.97 -10.55 9.32
C LEU A 163 7.28 -10.94 7.86
N LEU A 164 7.52 -12.22 7.59
CA LEU A 164 7.68 -12.71 6.21
C LEU A 164 6.39 -12.59 5.41
N GLU A 165 5.23 -12.91 5.98
CA GLU A 165 3.93 -12.71 5.32
C GLU A 165 3.67 -11.23 5.02
N MET A 166 3.99 -10.33 5.96
CA MET A 166 3.93 -8.90 5.72
C MET A 166 4.85 -8.45 4.59
N ASN A 167 6.11 -8.92 4.59
CA ASN A 167 7.09 -8.55 3.58
C ASN A 167 6.64 -8.99 2.17
N LYS A 168 5.95 -10.14 2.04
CA LYS A 168 5.41 -10.60 0.75
C LYS A 168 4.44 -9.61 0.11
N LEU A 169 3.75 -8.77 0.88
CA LEU A 169 2.85 -7.73 0.35
C LEU A 169 3.62 -6.64 -0.43
N PHE A 170 4.87 -6.40 -0.06
CA PHE A 170 5.70 -5.34 -0.65
C PHE A 170 6.78 -5.88 -1.60
N THR A 171 7.11 -7.17 -1.52
CA THR A 171 8.10 -7.81 -2.40
C THR A 171 7.41 -8.51 -3.57
N ASN A 172 7.44 -7.88 -4.75
CA ASN A 172 7.10 -8.57 -5.99
C ASN A 172 8.27 -9.48 -6.41
N LYS A 173 8.10 -10.79 -6.25
CA LYS A 173 9.15 -11.78 -6.60
C LYS A 173 9.36 -11.96 -8.10
N GLU A 174 8.44 -11.52 -8.95
CA GLU A 174 8.28 -12.18 -10.27
C GLU A 174 8.62 -11.39 -11.54
N LYS A 175 8.96 -10.10 -11.52
CA LYS A 175 9.37 -9.43 -12.78
C LYS A 175 10.57 -8.51 -12.59
N LYS A 176 11.69 -8.88 -13.21
CA LYS A 176 12.79 -7.95 -13.49
C LYS A 176 12.20 -6.76 -14.24
N LEU A 177 12.53 -5.54 -13.80
CA LEU A 177 12.16 -4.32 -14.50
C LEU A 177 12.55 -4.43 -15.97
N ASN A 178 11.66 -4.07 -16.90
CA ASN A 178 12.00 -4.02 -18.31
C ASN A 178 13.21 -3.08 -18.51
N GLU A 179 14.13 -3.45 -19.40
CA GLU A 179 15.37 -2.73 -19.71
C GLU A 179 15.13 -1.25 -20.03
N HIS A 180 13.98 -0.93 -20.62
CA HIS A 180 13.50 0.42 -20.88
C HIS A 180 13.36 1.29 -19.62
N THR A 181 12.86 0.70 -18.54
CA THR A 181 12.69 1.37 -17.24
C THR A 181 14.06 1.61 -16.60
N ILE A 182 14.96 0.64 -16.66
CA ILE A 182 16.35 0.77 -16.18
C ILE A 182 17.08 1.90 -16.92
N ASN A 183 16.85 2.04 -18.23
CA ASN A 183 17.46 3.09 -19.04
C ASN A 183 16.89 4.50 -18.74
N ALA A 184 15.58 4.62 -18.48
CA ALA A 184 14.98 5.88 -18.04
C ALA A 184 15.55 6.36 -16.68
N LEU A 185 15.87 5.41 -15.80
CA LEU A 185 16.45 5.69 -14.48
C LEU A 185 17.91 6.13 -14.57
N ARG A 186 18.71 5.51 -15.45
CA ARG A 186 20.07 5.99 -15.80
C ARG A 186 20.05 7.41 -16.38
N LEU A 187 18.99 7.77 -17.12
CA LEU A 187 18.81 9.12 -17.65
C LEU A 187 18.54 10.13 -16.53
N ARG A 188 17.70 9.78 -15.55
CA ARG A 188 17.46 10.59 -14.34
C ARG A 188 18.76 10.85 -13.58
N ASP A 189 19.55 9.81 -13.32
CA ASP A 189 20.83 9.95 -12.61
C ASP A 189 21.81 10.83 -13.38
N ARG A 190 21.83 10.76 -14.72
CA ARG A 190 22.59 11.71 -15.55
C ARG A 190 22.12 13.16 -15.43
N ILE A 191 20.82 13.39 -15.29
CA ILE A 191 20.26 14.75 -15.16
C ILE A 191 20.63 15.34 -13.79
N PHE A 192 20.46 14.58 -12.70
CA PHE A 192 20.67 15.08 -11.34
C PHE A 192 22.14 15.08 -10.88
N ASN A 193 23.04 14.27 -11.48
CA ASN A 193 24.48 14.32 -11.20
C ASN A 193 25.26 15.39 -12.01
N THR A 194 24.57 16.30 -12.71
CA THR A 194 25.24 17.45 -13.34
C THR A 194 25.45 18.57 -12.32
N ASN A 195 26.52 18.45 -11.52
CA ASN A 195 26.88 19.33 -10.40
C ASN A 195 27.20 20.81 -10.74
N ASN A 196 26.87 21.31 -11.95
CA ASN A 196 27.22 22.67 -12.38
C ASN A 196 26.02 23.47 -12.93
N LEU A 197 24.80 23.22 -12.45
CA LEU A 197 23.63 23.96 -12.90
C LEU A 197 23.37 25.18 -11.99
N THR A 198 23.73 26.38 -12.46
CA THR A 198 23.29 27.67 -11.89
C THR A 198 21.76 27.80 -11.93
N HIS A 199 21.13 28.55 -11.03
CA HIS A 199 19.66 28.75 -10.96
C HIS A 199 18.99 29.05 -12.33
N ARG A 200 19.66 29.80 -13.22
CA ARG A 200 19.19 30.11 -14.57
C ARG A 200 19.20 28.89 -15.51
N SER A 201 20.19 28.02 -15.38
CA SER A 201 20.28 26.74 -16.11
C SER A 201 19.35 25.67 -15.56
N ILE A 202 19.02 25.70 -14.26
CA ILE A 202 17.96 24.86 -13.67
C ILE A 202 16.60 25.25 -14.25
N LYS A 203 16.26 26.55 -14.30
CA LYS A 203 14.99 27.03 -14.89
C LYS A 203 14.87 26.66 -16.38
N LYS A 204 15.97 26.77 -17.12
CA LYS A 204 16.04 26.38 -18.54
C LYS A 204 16.01 24.86 -18.74
N GLY A 205 16.61 24.09 -17.83
CA GLY A 205 16.53 22.62 -17.81
C GLY A 205 15.12 22.13 -17.52
N ILE A 206 14.45 22.68 -16.50
CA ILE A 206 13.05 22.36 -16.19
C ILE A 206 12.15 22.65 -17.39
N SER A 207 12.28 23.83 -18.04
CA SER A 207 11.48 24.15 -19.22
C SER A 207 11.79 23.29 -20.46
N THR A 208 12.99 22.71 -20.54
CA THR A 208 13.42 21.89 -21.69
C THR A 208 13.05 20.42 -21.50
N TYR A 209 13.04 19.91 -20.27
CA TYR A 209 12.79 18.50 -19.95
C TYR A 209 11.42 18.22 -19.33
N MET A 210 10.67 19.28 -18.99
CA MET A 210 9.25 19.24 -18.64
C MET A 210 8.50 20.20 -19.60
N PRO A 211 8.56 19.97 -20.93
CA PRO A 211 7.84 20.82 -21.86
C PRO A 211 6.36 20.62 -21.61
N ILE A 212 5.69 21.64 -21.04
CA ILE A 212 4.25 21.78 -21.23
C ILE A 212 4.11 22.11 -22.70
N ASP A 213 3.79 21.12 -23.54
CA ASP A 213 3.64 21.34 -24.97
C ASP A 213 2.33 22.09 -25.19
N THR A 214 2.41 23.42 -25.09
CA THR A 214 1.26 24.36 -25.14
C THR A 214 0.43 24.27 -26.42
N LYS A 215 0.84 23.47 -27.40
CA LYS A 215 0.21 23.32 -28.71
C LYS A 215 -0.54 21.99 -28.91
N SER A 216 -0.22 20.93 -28.14
CA SER A 216 -0.86 19.60 -28.28
C SER A 216 -1.83 19.27 -27.16
N ASP A 217 -1.62 19.84 -25.97
CA ASP A 217 -2.42 19.49 -24.79
C ASP A 217 -3.59 20.47 -24.69
N ILE A 218 -4.71 20.15 -25.35
CA ILE A 218 -6.00 20.66 -24.85
C ILE A 218 -6.18 20.00 -23.50
N ILE A 219 -5.83 20.72 -22.45
CA ILE A 219 -5.95 20.26 -21.08
C ILE A 219 -7.44 20.13 -20.80
N ASP A 220 -7.96 18.91 -20.92
CA ASP A 220 -9.32 18.63 -20.48
C ASP A 220 -9.35 18.70 -18.96
N TYR A 221 -10.40 19.33 -18.42
CA TYR A 221 -10.55 19.51 -16.98
C TYR A 221 -10.62 18.15 -16.27
N ASP A 222 -11.20 17.15 -16.92
CA ASP A 222 -11.38 15.81 -16.37
C ASP A 222 -10.05 15.04 -16.23
N ASP A 223 -9.06 15.31 -17.10
CA ASP A 223 -7.73 14.69 -17.07
C ASP A 223 -6.79 15.33 -16.03
N LEU A 224 -7.10 16.54 -15.52
CA LEU A 224 -6.28 17.24 -14.52
C LEU A 224 -6.49 16.74 -13.08
N LEU A 225 -7.65 16.14 -12.80
CA LEU A 225 -8.07 15.87 -11.42
C LEU A 225 -7.49 14.56 -10.87
N PHE A 226 -6.98 13.69 -11.73
CA PHE A 226 -6.45 12.39 -11.38
C PHE A 226 -4.99 12.25 -11.82
N THR A 227 -4.20 11.53 -11.02
CA THR A 227 -2.77 11.32 -11.32
C THR A 227 -2.53 10.27 -12.41
N ASN A 228 -3.54 9.46 -12.71
CA ASN A 228 -3.43 8.32 -13.62
C ASN A 228 -4.54 8.36 -14.65
N HIS A 229 -4.20 8.10 -15.90
CA HIS A 229 -5.17 7.71 -16.93
C HIS A 229 -5.88 6.40 -16.50
N PRO A 230 -7.17 6.16 -16.86
CA PRO A 230 -7.94 4.98 -16.45
C PRO A 230 -7.39 3.68 -17.07
N SER A 231 -6.24 3.22 -16.56
CA SER A 231 -5.53 2.02 -16.97
C SER A 231 -5.01 1.27 -15.75
N ILE A 232 -5.47 0.03 -15.60
CA ILE A 232 -5.01 -0.88 -14.54
C ILE A 232 -3.52 -1.19 -14.72
N GLU A 233 -3.06 -1.37 -15.96
CA GLU A 233 -1.66 -1.66 -16.26
C GLU A 233 -0.72 -0.54 -15.80
N LEU A 234 -1.12 0.72 -15.98
CA LEU A 234 -0.36 1.87 -15.51
C LEU A 234 -0.19 1.83 -13.99
N MET A 235 -1.28 1.60 -13.25
CA MET A 235 -1.25 1.50 -11.79
C MET A 235 -0.37 0.34 -11.31
N GLU A 236 -0.45 -0.84 -11.94
CA GLU A 236 0.46 -1.93 -11.59
C GLU A 236 1.94 -1.60 -11.84
N ASN A 237 2.23 -0.89 -12.93
CA ASN A 237 3.59 -0.50 -13.26
C ASN A 237 4.15 0.52 -12.26
N LEU A 238 3.32 1.44 -11.77
CA LEU A 238 3.67 2.35 -10.68
C LEU A 238 3.94 1.60 -9.38
N ASP A 239 3.10 0.62 -9.02
CA ASP A 239 3.33 -0.22 -7.84
C ASP A 239 4.63 -1.02 -7.93
N LYS A 240 4.91 -1.61 -9.10
CA LYS A 240 6.17 -2.33 -9.36
C LYS A 240 7.37 -1.41 -9.24
N LEU A 241 7.28 -0.18 -9.77
CA LEU A 241 8.34 0.81 -9.69
C LEU A 241 8.56 1.27 -8.24
N ALA A 242 7.49 1.52 -7.49
CA ALA A 242 7.59 1.87 -6.07
C ALA A 242 8.25 0.76 -5.24
N ASN A 243 7.87 -0.49 -5.47
CA ASN A 243 8.47 -1.64 -4.80
C ASN A 243 9.95 -1.83 -5.17
N TYR A 244 10.32 -1.59 -6.44
CA TYR A 244 11.72 -1.63 -6.88
C TYR A 244 12.60 -0.62 -6.14
N TYR A 245 12.05 0.56 -5.85
CA TYR A 245 12.73 1.62 -5.10
C TYR A 245 12.59 1.52 -3.58
N HIS A 246 12.04 0.42 -3.06
CA HIS A 246 11.79 0.23 -1.62
C HIS A 246 10.89 1.30 -1.00
N ILE A 247 10.03 1.95 -1.80
CA ILE A 247 9.01 2.92 -1.36
C ILE A 247 7.59 2.36 -1.46
N GLY A 248 7.47 1.03 -1.56
CA GLY A 248 6.20 0.31 -1.70
C GLY A 248 5.18 0.61 -0.60
N ILE A 249 5.64 0.69 0.65
CA ILE A 249 4.80 1.02 1.82
C ILE A 249 4.15 2.40 1.64
N PHE A 250 4.94 3.41 1.28
CA PHE A 250 4.44 4.77 1.05
C PHE A 250 3.48 4.85 -0.13
N ASN A 251 3.69 4.04 -1.17
CA ASN A 251 2.78 4.00 -2.31
C ASN A 251 1.44 3.33 -1.93
N MET A 252 1.48 2.21 -1.20
CA MET A 252 0.30 1.46 -0.81
C MET A 252 -0.52 2.14 0.29
N ILE A 253 0.14 2.58 1.38
CA ILE A 253 -0.54 3.16 2.54
C ILE A 253 -0.76 4.68 2.32
N GLY A 254 0.20 5.36 1.71
CA GLY A 254 0.22 6.81 1.53
C GLY A 254 1.10 7.53 2.53
N SER A 255 0.87 8.82 2.71
CA SER A 255 1.51 9.65 3.75
C SER A 255 0.79 9.58 5.10
N HIS A 256 -0.03 8.56 5.35
CA HIS A 256 -0.78 8.45 6.59
C HIS A 256 0.18 8.16 7.75
N TYR A 257 0.32 9.12 8.67
CA TYR A 257 1.27 9.02 9.79
C TYR A 257 1.10 7.74 10.61
N ILE A 258 -0.09 7.48 11.17
CA ILE A 258 -0.34 6.27 11.98
C ILE A 258 -0.21 4.99 11.14
N GLY A 259 -0.72 5.01 9.90
CA GLY A 259 -0.62 3.88 8.98
C GLY A 259 0.82 3.51 8.62
N ASN A 260 1.74 4.49 8.55
CA ASN A 260 3.15 4.24 8.24
C ASN A 260 3.99 3.93 9.48
N VAL A 261 3.66 4.45 10.67
CA VAL A 261 4.43 4.22 11.91
C VAL A 261 4.36 2.77 12.39
N LEU A 262 3.35 2.02 11.95
CA LEU A 262 3.21 0.59 12.25
C LEU A 262 4.05 -0.33 11.33
N TYR A 263 4.81 0.23 10.37
CA TYR A 263 5.62 -0.50 9.38
C TYR A 263 7.04 0.06 9.25
#